data_AF-A0A538PHF6-F1
#
_entry.id   AF-A0A538PHF6-F1
#
_cell.length_a   1.000
_cell.length_b   1.000
_cell.length_c   1.000
_cell.angle_alpha   90.00
_cell.angle_beta   90.00
_cell.angle_gamma   90.00
#
_symmetry.space_group_name_H-M   'P 1'
#
loop_
_entity.id
_entity.type
_entity.pdbx_description
1 polymer ?
#
loop_
_entity_poly.entity_id
_entity_poly.type
_entity_poly.pdbx_seq_one_letter_code
_entity_poly.pdbx_strand_id
1 'polypeptide(L)'
;MKTLASALLVLATLVLPACNSMTDSQCNGHLPSPSGECTNAMCRVTDDGFPMFDKTCRTAADCVFGVHQTDCCGSTQAIGMNKAEQARFDATEKACTDQYAKCACPAFFTKSEDGQQATDGKMIVVECQSSLCMTTVR
;
A
#
# COMPACT_ATOMS: atom_id res chain seq x y z
N MET A 1 -4.46 32.65 -61.87
CA MET A 1 -5.00 31.32 -62.26
C MET A 1 -4.10 30.25 -61.67
N LYS A 2 -4.65 29.38 -60.81
CA LYS A 2 -4.20 28.02 -60.40
C LYS A 2 -2.75 27.93 -59.87
N THR A 3 -2.52 27.60 -58.60
CA THR A 3 -2.68 26.24 -58.07
C THR A 3 -2.77 26.24 -56.52
N LEU A 4 -3.82 25.61 -55.98
CA LEU A 4 -3.96 25.29 -54.56
C LEU A 4 -3.33 23.90 -54.33
N ALA A 5 -2.26 23.83 -53.55
CA ALA A 5 -1.66 22.57 -53.11
C ALA A 5 -2.28 22.14 -51.78
N SER A 6 -3.03 21.05 -51.80
CA SER A 6 -3.55 20.34 -50.63
C SER A 6 -2.42 19.86 -49.74
N ALA A 7 -2.40 20.31 -48.49
CA ALA A 7 -1.61 19.68 -47.43
C ALA A 7 -2.56 18.79 -46.60
N LEU A 8 -2.39 17.47 -46.74
CA LEU A 8 -3.07 16.45 -45.97
C LEU A 8 -2.77 16.63 -44.47
N LEU A 9 -3.82 16.75 -43.67
CA LEU A 9 -3.79 16.74 -42.21
C LEU A 9 -3.62 15.27 -41.76
N VAL A 10 -2.42 14.87 -41.34
CA VAL A 10 -2.21 13.56 -40.68
C VAL A 10 -2.52 13.74 -39.20
N LEU A 11 -3.73 13.35 -38.78
CA LEU A 11 -4.03 13.16 -37.35
C LEU A 11 -3.20 11.98 -36.85
N ALA A 12 -2.11 12.27 -36.14
CA ALA A 12 -1.44 11.28 -35.30
C ALA A 12 -2.31 11.03 -34.05
N THR A 13 -3.17 10.02 -34.11
CA THR A 13 -3.84 9.50 -32.92
C THR A 13 -2.80 8.81 -32.05
N LEU A 14 -2.30 9.52 -31.03
CA LEU A 14 -1.59 8.93 -29.91
C LEU A 14 -2.54 7.99 -29.17
N VAL A 15 -2.46 6.69 -29.47
CA VAL A 15 -3.04 5.65 -28.63
C VAL A 15 -2.09 5.48 -27.45
N LEU A 16 -2.29 6.30 -26.41
CA LEU A 16 -1.71 6.05 -25.10
C LEU A 16 -2.33 4.72 -24.61
N PRO A 17 -1.53 3.70 -24.23
CA PRO A 17 -2.08 2.57 -23.50
C PRO A 17 -2.62 3.13 -22.19
N ALA A 18 -3.94 3.04 -22.02
CA ALA A 18 -4.56 3.33 -20.75
C ALA A 18 -3.87 2.45 -19.69
N CYS A 19 -3.22 3.07 -18.71
CA CYS A 19 -3.06 2.44 -17.42
C CYS A 19 -4.49 2.18 -16.94
N ASN A 20 -4.97 0.95 -17.13
CA ASN A 20 -6.22 0.48 -16.56
C ASN A 20 -6.04 0.45 -15.04
N SER A 21 -6.15 1.60 -14.40
CA SER A 21 -6.34 1.68 -12.96
C SER A 21 -7.71 1.06 -12.68
N MET A 22 -7.73 -0.24 -12.38
CA MET A 22 -8.93 -0.89 -11.85
C MET A 22 -9.34 -0.12 -10.60
N THR A 23 -10.40 0.67 -10.75
CA THR A 23 -10.94 1.47 -9.64
C THR A 23 -11.61 0.53 -8.65
N ASP A 24 -11.52 0.87 -7.36
CA ASP A 24 -12.17 0.22 -6.21
C ASP A 24 -13.61 -0.29 -6.49
N SER A 25 -14.37 0.45 -7.31
CA SER A 25 -15.73 0.07 -7.73
C SER A 25 -15.85 -1.28 -8.47
N GLN A 26 -14.77 -1.84 -9.02
CA GLN A 26 -14.82 -3.12 -9.75
C GLN A 26 -14.72 -4.35 -8.85
N CYS A 27 -14.21 -4.18 -7.62
CA CYS A 27 -13.94 -5.32 -6.75
C CYS A 27 -14.99 -5.55 -5.66
N ASN A 28 -16.15 -4.86 -5.68
CA ASN A 28 -17.23 -5.07 -4.70
C ASN A 28 -16.73 -5.13 -3.24
N GLY A 29 -15.79 -4.24 -2.87
CA GLY A 29 -15.18 -4.20 -1.54
C GLY A 29 -13.96 -5.11 -1.33
N HIS A 30 -13.49 -5.80 -2.37
CA HIS A 30 -12.22 -6.55 -2.40
C HIS A 30 -11.09 -5.68 -2.95
N LEU A 31 -9.84 -6.09 -2.77
CA LEU A 31 -8.68 -5.34 -3.24
C LEU A 31 -8.27 -5.77 -4.65
N PRO A 32 -7.93 -4.84 -5.55
CA PRO A 32 -7.31 -5.19 -6.81
C PRO A 32 -5.87 -5.70 -6.58
N SER A 33 -5.59 -6.91 -7.07
CA SER A 33 -4.25 -7.50 -7.14
C SER A 33 -3.46 -6.95 -8.34
N PRO A 34 -2.11 -6.93 -8.30
CA PRO A 34 -1.28 -6.64 -9.48
C PRO A 34 -1.56 -7.56 -10.68
N SER A 35 -2.12 -8.76 -10.46
CA SER A 35 -2.56 -9.68 -11.50
C SER A 35 -3.91 -9.32 -12.15
N GLY A 36 -4.61 -8.30 -11.64
CA GLY A 36 -5.95 -7.92 -12.10
C GLY A 36 -7.09 -8.75 -11.50
N GLU A 37 -6.81 -9.58 -10.49
CA GLU A 37 -7.81 -10.32 -9.74
C GLU A 37 -8.25 -9.54 -8.48
N CYS A 38 -9.50 -9.70 -8.07
CA CYS A 38 -9.99 -9.12 -6.82
C CYS A 38 -9.75 -10.11 -5.67
N THR A 39 -8.96 -9.72 -4.67
CA THR A 39 -8.61 -10.56 -3.52
C THR A 39 -9.23 -10.04 -2.23
N ASN A 40 -9.63 -10.98 -1.36
CA ASN A 40 -9.89 -10.66 0.03
C ASN A 40 -8.53 -10.52 0.72
N ALA A 41 -8.24 -9.37 1.33
CA ALA A 41 -7.13 -9.32 2.29
C ALA A 41 -7.45 -10.33 3.39
N MET A 42 -6.59 -11.32 3.64
CA MET A 42 -6.75 -12.20 4.81
C MET A 42 -5.90 -11.64 5.93
N CYS A 43 -6.53 -10.92 6.83
CA CYS A 43 -5.82 -10.07 7.80
C CYS A 43 -5.53 -10.80 9.12
N ARG A 44 -5.54 -12.14 9.11
CA ARG A 44 -5.30 -13.00 10.28
C ARG A 44 -3.95 -13.71 10.15
N VAL A 45 -3.25 -13.85 11.28
CA VAL A 45 -1.93 -14.52 11.44
C VAL A 45 -1.80 -15.89 10.75
N THR A 46 -2.90 -16.59 10.45
CA THR A 46 -2.83 -17.98 10.03
C THR A 46 -2.48 -18.21 8.56
N ASP A 47 -2.54 -17.20 7.68
CA ASP A 47 -2.16 -17.36 6.28
C ASP A 47 -1.63 -16.04 5.69
N ASP A 48 -0.71 -16.13 4.72
CA ASP A 48 0.01 -15.05 4.00
C ASP A 48 -0.90 -14.02 3.29
N GLY A 49 -1.79 -13.36 4.02
CA GLY A 49 -2.99 -12.75 3.46
C GLY A 49 -3.02 -11.23 3.38
N PHE A 50 -2.12 -10.54 4.10
CA PHE A 50 -1.94 -9.11 3.92
C PHE A 50 -1.00 -8.86 2.73
N PRO A 51 -1.40 -8.08 1.72
CA PRO A 51 -0.57 -7.81 0.56
C PRO A 51 0.82 -7.27 0.91
N MET A 52 1.80 -7.59 0.09
CA MET A 52 3.09 -6.89 0.12
C MET A 52 2.96 -5.53 -0.58
N PHE A 53 3.71 -4.54 -0.11
CA PHE A 53 3.77 -3.19 -0.68
C PHE A 53 5.16 -2.93 -1.23
N ASP A 54 5.23 -2.13 -2.30
CA ASP A 54 6.51 -1.65 -2.79
C ASP A 54 7.23 -0.90 -1.66
N LYS A 55 8.45 -1.31 -1.36
CA LYS A 55 9.30 -0.68 -0.36
C LYS A 55 10.39 0.17 -0.99
N THR A 56 10.52 0.20 -2.31
CA THR A 56 11.66 0.88 -2.96
C THR A 56 11.69 2.37 -2.63
N CYS A 57 12.89 2.90 -2.39
CA CYS A 57 13.08 4.31 -2.10
C CYS A 57 14.46 4.80 -2.55
N ARG A 58 14.59 6.11 -2.75
CA ARG A 58 15.88 6.80 -2.94
C ARG A 58 16.26 7.58 -1.69
N THR A 59 15.27 8.13 -1.00
CA THR A 59 15.44 8.92 0.22
C THR A 59 14.31 8.62 1.21
N ALA A 60 14.48 9.00 2.47
CA ALA A 60 13.41 8.86 3.47
C ALA A 60 12.12 9.63 3.10
N ALA A 61 12.22 10.67 2.26
CA ALA A 61 11.06 11.43 1.80
C ALA A 61 10.16 10.63 0.83
N ASP A 62 10.70 9.57 0.23
CA ASP A 62 9.94 8.62 -0.61
C ASP A 62 9.17 7.61 0.26
N CYS A 63 9.43 7.56 1.56
CA CYS A 63 8.86 6.57 2.46
C CYS A 63 7.68 7.10 3.27
N VAL A 64 6.83 6.18 3.65
CA VAL A 64 5.76 6.31 4.64
C VAL A 64 5.62 4.99 5.39
N PHE A 65 4.94 4.97 6.53
CA PHE A 65 4.57 3.70 7.18
C PHE A 65 3.08 3.65 7.46
N GLY A 66 2.52 2.45 7.33
CA GLY A 66 1.19 2.11 7.78
C GLY A 66 1.27 1.23 9.04
N VAL A 67 0.18 1.17 9.80
CA VAL A 67 0.06 0.28 10.97
C VAL A 67 -0.95 -0.80 10.63
N HIS A 68 -0.50 -2.05 10.63
CA HIS A 68 -1.32 -3.22 10.37
C HIS A 68 -1.59 -3.98 11.67
N GLN A 69 -2.85 -4.29 11.96
CA GLN A 69 -3.19 -5.18 13.06
C GLN A 69 -2.87 -6.62 12.67
N THR A 70 -1.97 -7.26 13.43
CA THR A 70 -1.49 -8.62 13.13
C THR A 70 -2.34 -9.69 13.80
N ASP A 71 -2.94 -9.41 14.96
CA ASP A 71 -3.76 -10.38 15.68
C ASP A 71 -5.07 -9.81 16.21
N CYS A 72 -5.98 -10.69 16.64
CA CYS A 72 -7.27 -10.31 17.18
C CYS A 72 -7.21 -9.58 18.54
N CYS A 73 -6.05 -9.58 19.21
CA CYS A 73 -5.82 -8.86 20.46
C CYS A 73 -5.40 -7.42 20.24
N GLY A 74 -5.12 -7.00 19.00
CA GLY A 74 -4.71 -5.64 18.69
C GLY A 74 -3.19 -5.45 18.72
N SER A 75 -2.40 -6.53 18.68
CA SER A 75 -0.99 -6.39 18.32
C SER A 75 -0.90 -5.76 16.93
N THR A 76 0.05 -4.84 16.77
CA THR A 76 0.22 -4.12 15.50
C THR A 76 1.67 -4.14 15.04
N GLN A 77 1.85 -4.09 13.73
CA GLN A 77 3.14 -3.96 13.07
C GLN A 77 3.13 -2.68 12.24
N ALA A 78 4.12 -1.81 12.45
CA ALA A 78 4.40 -0.72 11.54
C ALA A 78 5.16 -1.28 10.33
N ILE A 79 4.70 -0.95 9.13
CA ILE A 79 5.25 -1.46 7.87
C ILE A 79 5.68 -0.27 7.03
N GLY A 80 6.98 -0.18 6.74
CA GLY A 80 7.53 0.82 5.82
C GLY A 80 7.21 0.50 4.37
N MET A 81 6.85 1.51 3.60
CA MET A 81 6.53 1.38 2.17
C MET A 81 6.84 2.67 1.41
N ASN A 82 6.94 2.56 0.09
CA ASN A 82 6.97 3.69 -0.80
C ASN A 82 5.68 4.51 -0.64
N LYS A 83 5.78 5.83 -0.62
CA LYS A 83 4.65 6.74 -0.43
C LYS A 83 3.54 6.56 -1.47
N ALA A 84 3.86 6.10 -2.68
CA ALA A 84 2.87 5.77 -3.71
C ALA A 84 1.90 4.66 -3.28
N GLU A 85 2.30 3.80 -2.34
CA GLU A 85 1.51 2.67 -1.85
C GLU A 85 0.52 3.05 -0.74
N GLN A 86 0.60 4.26 -0.18
CA GLN A 86 -0.22 4.67 0.97
C GLN A 86 -1.72 4.45 0.73
N ALA A 87 -2.24 4.89 -0.41
CA ALA A 87 -3.66 4.76 -0.72
C ALA A 87 -4.09 3.29 -0.83
N ARG A 88 -3.22 2.41 -1.34
CA ARG A 88 -3.50 0.97 -1.42
C ARG A 88 -3.45 0.32 -0.04
N PHE A 89 -2.50 0.73 0.80
CA PHE A 89 -2.43 0.26 2.18
C PHE A 89 -3.70 0.63 2.95
N ASP A 90 -4.13 1.89 2.89
CA ASP A 90 -5.32 2.37 3.60
C ASP A 90 -6.59 1.63 3.14
N ALA A 91 -6.73 1.38 1.83
CA ALA A 91 -7.82 0.57 1.30
C ALA A 91 -7.75 -0.88 1.81
N THR A 92 -6.54 -1.43 1.90
CA THR A 92 -6.30 -2.79 2.41
C THR A 92 -6.67 -2.92 3.89
N GLU A 93 -6.17 -2.02 4.73
CA GLU A 93 -6.46 -2.03 6.17
C GLU A 93 -7.95 -1.77 6.45
N LYS A 94 -8.60 -0.94 5.61
CA LYS A 94 -10.04 -0.74 5.68
C LYS A 94 -10.82 -2.03 5.37
N ALA A 95 -10.40 -2.82 4.39
CA ALA A 95 -11.01 -4.13 4.10
C ALA A 95 -10.76 -5.15 5.24
N CYS A 96 -9.70 -4.94 6.03
CA CYS A 96 -9.38 -5.77 7.18
C CYS A 96 -10.23 -5.48 8.42
N THR A 97 -10.72 -4.24 8.59
CA THR A 97 -11.34 -3.76 9.84
C THR A 97 -12.49 -4.66 10.33
N ASP A 98 -13.29 -5.20 9.41
CA ASP A 98 -14.44 -6.05 9.75
C ASP A 98 -14.06 -7.54 9.99
N GLN A 99 -12.83 -7.94 9.68
CA GLN A 99 -12.35 -9.33 9.82
C GLN A 99 -11.70 -9.62 11.18
N TYR A 100 -11.26 -8.57 11.89
CA TYR A 100 -10.69 -8.69 13.22
C TYR A 100 -11.80 -9.02 14.23
N ALA A 101 -11.96 -10.31 14.55
CA ALA A 101 -12.79 -10.68 15.68
C ALA A 101 -12.25 -9.98 16.93
N LYS A 102 -13.12 -9.35 17.71
CA LYS A 102 -12.72 -8.69 18.96
C LYS A 102 -12.42 -9.76 20.01
N CYS A 103 -11.17 -10.19 20.09
CA CYS A 103 -10.74 -11.02 21.20
C CYS A 103 -10.76 -10.17 22.49
N ALA A 104 -11.21 -10.76 23.60
CA ALA A 104 -11.30 -10.07 24.89
C ALA A 104 -9.92 -10.02 25.59
N CYS A 105 -8.93 -9.44 24.94
CA CYS A 105 -7.57 -9.26 25.44
C CYS A 105 -7.16 -7.78 25.39
N PRO A 106 -6.20 -7.36 26.24
CA PRO A 106 -5.61 -6.03 26.14
C PRO A 106 -4.88 -5.84 24.81
N ALA A 107 -4.99 -4.63 24.24
CA ALA A 107 -4.17 -4.23 23.11
C ALA A 107 -2.68 -4.37 23.43
N PHE A 108 -1.93 -4.91 22.47
CA PHE A 108 -0.48 -5.02 22.53
C PHE A 108 0.19 -3.82 21.85
N PHE A 109 1.49 -3.66 22.10
CA PHE A 109 2.32 -2.60 21.53
C PHE A 109 2.50 -2.75 20.01
N THR A 110 2.75 -1.63 19.33
CA THR A 110 3.18 -1.61 17.94
C THR A 110 4.66 -1.96 17.83
N LYS A 111 4.98 -2.94 16.97
CA LYS A 111 6.37 -3.27 16.62
C LYS A 111 6.80 -2.56 15.34
N SER A 112 8.06 -2.16 15.24
CA SER A 112 8.74 -1.82 13.99
C SER A 112 9.32 -3.06 13.31
N GLU A 113 9.80 -2.92 12.08
CA GLU A 113 10.30 -4.04 11.27
C GLU A 113 11.65 -4.60 11.75
N ASP A 114 12.39 -3.84 12.55
CA ASP A 114 13.54 -4.33 13.31
C ASP A 114 13.15 -5.06 14.61
N GLY A 115 11.84 -5.24 14.85
CA GLY A 115 11.29 -5.97 16.00
C GLY A 115 11.24 -5.17 17.30
N GLN A 116 11.68 -3.91 17.28
CA GLN A 116 11.58 -3.03 18.45
C GLN A 116 10.15 -2.57 18.70
N GLN A 117 9.88 -2.12 19.92
CA GLN A 117 8.55 -1.68 20.36
C GLN A 117 8.60 -0.19 20.68
N ALA A 118 7.57 0.55 20.27
CA ALA A 118 7.38 1.91 20.74
C ALA A 118 6.99 1.87 22.22
N THR A 119 7.91 2.27 23.10
CA THR A 119 7.67 2.47 24.53
C THR A 119 7.78 3.96 24.87
N ASP A 120 7.43 4.35 26.09
CA ASP A 120 7.44 5.75 26.53
C ASP A 120 8.72 6.50 26.14
N GLY A 121 8.55 7.63 25.46
CA GLY A 121 9.63 8.50 24.99
C GLY A 121 10.30 8.07 23.69
N LYS A 122 9.90 6.95 23.09
CA LYS A 122 10.39 6.49 21.79
C LYS A 122 9.27 6.48 20.75
N MET A 123 9.63 6.73 19.50
CA MET A 123 8.68 6.74 18.39
C MET A 123 9.12 5.85 17.24
N ILE A 124 8.14 5.29 16.53
CA ILE A 124 8.40 4.62 15.26
C ILE A 124 8.67 5.68 14.20
N VAL A 125 9.76 5.49 13.47
CA VAL A 125 10.12 6.30 12.30
C VAL A 125 10.27 5.38 11.10
N VAL A 126 10.20 5.95 9.90
CA VAL A 126 10.52 5.27 8.64
C VAL A 126 11.74 5.91 8.01
N GLU A 127 12.67 5.09 7.54
CA GLU A 127 13.90 5.51 6.88
C GLU A 127 14.07 4.75 5.57
N CYS A 128 14.80 5.34 4.62
CA CYS A 128 15.23 4.62 3.43
C CYS A 128 16.57 3.94 3.72
N GLN A 129 16.54 2.64 3.99
CA GLN A 129 17.71 1.83 4.33
C GLN A 129 17.97 0.82 3.22
N SER A 130 19.17 0.85 2.64
CA SER A 130 19.53 -0.07 1.54
C SER A 130 18.54 -0.03 0.36
N SER A 131 18.02 1.15 0.03
CA SER A 131 16.98 1.38 -0.99
C SER A 131 15.61 0.76 -0.69
N LEU A 132 15.35 0.43 0.59
CA LEU A 132 14.06 -0.08 1.08
C LEU A 132 13.55 0.78 2.24
N CYS A 133 12.27 1.11 2.23
CA CYS A 133 11.58 1.78 3.33
C CYS A 133 11.44 0.81 4.50
N MET A 134 12.13 1.11 5.60
CA MET A 134 12.17 0.29 6.80
C MET A 134 11.76 1.11 8.01
N THR A 135 10.96 0.53 8.89
CA THR A 135 10.60 1.13 10.18
C THR A 135 11.54 0.70 11.29
N THR A 136 11.85 1.63 12.19
CA THR A 136 12.65 1.40 13.41
C THR A 136 12.10 2.27 14.55
N VAL A 137 12.51 1.98 15.78
CA VAL A 137 12.20 2.80 16.95
C VAL A 137 13.38 3.71 17.28
N ARG A 138 13.11 5.00 17.48
CA ARG A 138 14.08 6.02 17.89
C ARG A 138 13.67 6.70 19.18
#